data_AF-A0A1C4Y566-F1
#
_entry.id   AF-A0A1C4Y566-F1
#
_cell.length_a   1.000
_cell.length_b   1.000
_cell.length_c   1.000
_cell.angle_alpha   90.00
_cell.angle_beta   90.00
_cell.angle_gamma   90.00
#
_symmetry.space_group_name_H-M   'P 1'
#
loop_
_entity.id
_entity.type
_entity.pdbx_description
1 polymer ?
#
loop_
_entity_poly.entity_id
_entity_poly.type
_entity_poly.pdbx_seq_one_letter_code
_entity_poly.pdbx_strand_id
1 'polypeptide(L)'
;MVDLARALIAARLGDNYQAVTLHQRATGGDAWPRLPAEHRAAHLIDVTRAHLDLGDLQAAGRALLTADRIAPAEVRHRPAARAALTAVLRAGPTPADVTRLATTIGLARQC
;
A
#
# COMPACT_ATOMS: atom_id res chain seq x y z
N MET A 1 -15.37 -8.45 2.31
CA MET A 1 -14.56 -8.97 3.46
C MET A 1 -13.73 -10.18 3.07
N VAL A 2 -14.32 -11.24 2.51
CA VAL A 2 -13.58 -12.44 2.07
C VAL A 2 -12.51 -12.10 1.02
N ASP A 3 -12.82 -11.22 0.07
CA ASP A 3 -11.85 -10.88 -0.99
C ASP A 3 -10.64 -10.07 -0.49
N LEU A 4 -10.78 -9.28 0.57
CA LEU A 4 -9.65 -8.58 1.20
C LEU A 4 -8.70 -9.57 1.87
N ALA A 5 -9.26 -10.51 2.64
CA ALA A 5 -8.48 -11.56 3.28
C ALA A 5 -7.79 -12.45 2.23
N ARG A 6 -8.49 -12.78 1.13
CA ARG A 6 -7.90 -13.53 0.01
C ARG A 6 -6.82 -12.75 -0.72
N ALA A 7 -6.99 -11.45 -0.93
CA ALA A 7 -5.96 -10.61 -1.54
C ALA A 7 -4.69 -10.58 -0.68
N LEU A 8 -4.84 -10.45 0.65
CA LEU A 8 -3.72 -10.51 1.59
C LEU A 8 -3.00 -11.87 1.54
N ILE A 9 -3.76 -12.97 1.53
CA ILE A 9 -3.18 -14.31 1.43
C ILE A 9 -2.44 -14.48 0.10
N ALA A 10 -3.03 -14.07 -1.02
CA ALA A 10 -2.40 -14.13 -2.33
C ALA A 10 -1.08 -13.32 -2.37
N ALA A 11 -1.07 -12.10 -1.81
CA ALA A 11 0.14 -11.29 -1.70
C ALA A 11 1.23 -11.97 -0.86
N ARG A 12 0.85 -12.60 0.26
CA ARG A 12 1.79 -13.36 1.11
C ARG A 12 2.35 -14.60 0.44
N LEU A 13 1.57 -15.22 -0.45
CA LEU A 13 1.98 -16.38 -1.24
C LEU A 13 2.75 -16.00 -2.52
N GLY A 14 2.92 -14.70 -2.80
CA GLY A 14 3.59 -14.20 -4.00
C GLY A 14 2.73 -14.25 -5.26
N ASP A 15 1.44 -14.61 -5.15
CA ASP A 15 0.48 -14.52 -6.25
C ASP A 15 -0.01 -13.07 -6.38
N ASN A 16 0.89 -12.22 -6.85
CA ASN A 16 0.72 -10.78 -6.89
C ASN A 16 -0.37 -10.35 -7.88
N TYR A 17 -0.54 -11.09 -8.98
CA TYR A 17 -1.61 -10.84 -9.95
C TYR A 17 -2.99 -11.11 -9.32
N GLN A 18 -3.14 -12.23 -8.64
CA GLN A 18 -4.38 -12.56 -7.93
C GLN A 18 -4.63 -11.58 -6.78
N ALA A 19 -3.59 -11.17 -6.05
CA ALA A 19 -3.69 -10.17 -5.00
C ALA A 19 -4.25 -8.84 -5.51
N VAL A 20 -3.73 -8.33 -6.62
CA VAL A 20 -4.22 -7.08 -7.24
C VAL A 20 -5.64 -7.24 -7.80
N THR A 21 -5.94 -8.36 -8.44
CA THR A 21 -7.29 -8.65 -8.96
C THR A 21 -8.34 -8.66 -7.84
N LEU A 22 -8.04 -9.35 -6.74
CA LEU A 22 -8.93 -9.42 -5.57
C LEU A 22 -9.02 -8.07 -4.87
N HIS A 23 -7.92 -7.32 -4.78
CA HIS A 23 -7.93 -5.96 -4.26
C HIS A 23 -8.89 -5.07 -5.05
N GLN A 24 -8.80 -5.04 -6.38
CA GLN A 24 -9.65 -4.19 -7.23
C GLN A 24 -11.14 -4.52 -7.07
N ARG A 25 -11.48 -5.81 -7.00
CA ARG A 25 -12.86 -6.25 -6.74
C ARG A 25 -13.34 -5.80 -5.35
N ALA A 26 -12.49 -5.97 -4.33
CA ALA A 26 -12.85 -5.65 -2.96
C ALA A 26 -13.01 -4.14 -2.72
N THR A 27 -12.19 -3.30 -3.35
CA THR A 27 -12.25 -1.84 -3.19
C THR A 27 -13.32 -1.18 -4.06
N GLY A 28 -13.78 -1.85 -5.12
CA GLY A 28 -14.90 -1.40 -5.97
C GLY A 28 -16.29 -1.65 -5.37
N GLY A 29 -16.41 -2.40 -4.28
CA GLY A 29 -17.70 -2.72 -3.64
C GLY A 29 -18.08 -1.79 -2.48
N ASP A 30 -19.38 -1.72 -2.19
CA ASP A 30 -19.96 -0.84 -1.15
C ASP A 30 -19.52 -1.16 0.29
N ALA A 31 -18.92 -2.34 0.50
CA ALA A 31 -18.37 -2.73 1.79
C ALA A 31 -17.08 -1.97 2.12
N TRP A 32 -16.33 -1.51 1.12
CA TRP A 32 -15.04 -0.87 1.31
C TRP A 32 -15.14 0.47 2.08
N PRO A 33 -16.03 1.41 1.71
CA PRO A 33 -16.21 2.64 2.48
C PRO A 33 -16.70 2.43 3.91
N ARG A 34 -17.29 1.27 4.22
CA ARG A 34 -17.81 0.93 5.56
C ARG A 34 -16.75 0.39 6.52
N LEU A 35 -15.55 0.08 6.02
CA LEU A 35 -14.46 -0.41 6.87
C LEU A 35 -13.86 0.70 7.73
N PRO A 36 -13.31 0.37 8.91
CA PRO A 36 -12.46 1.28 9.66
C PRO A 36 -11.32 1.81 8.80
N ALA A 37 -10.95 3.08 9.02
CA ALA A 37 -9.92 3.75 8.24
C ALA A 37 -8.57 3.02 8.34
N GLU A 38 -8.26 2.50 9.52
CA GLU A 38 -7.07 1.73 9.85
C GLU A 38 -7.03 0.44 9.02
N HIS A 39 -8.14 -0.30 8.94
CA HIS A 39 -8.21 -1.52 8.14
C HIS A 39 -8.05 -1.25 6.65
N ARG A 40 -8.62 -0.15 6.15
CA ARG A 40 -8.42 0.25 4.75
C ARG A 40 -6.96 0.62 4.48
N ALA A 41 -6.34 1.40 5.36
CA ALA A 41 -4.95 1.80 5.22
C ALA A 41 -4.01 0.58 5.30
N ALA A 42 -4.23 -0.34 6.24
CA ALA A 42 -3.48 -1.59 6.34
C ALA A 42 -3.54 -2.40 5.04
N HIS A 43 -4.74 -2.58 4.46
CA HIS A 43 -4.91 -3.28 3.19
C HIS A 43 -4.19 -2.60 2.02
N LEU A 44 -4.20 -1.26 1.99
CA LEU A 44 -3.49 -0.49 0.96
C LEU A 44 -1.96 -0.58 1.12
N ILE A 45 -1.45 -0.68 2.35
CA ILE A 45 -0.04 -0.95 2.60
C ILE A 45 0.33 -2.35 2.09
N ASP A 46 -0.49 -3.36 2.35
CA ASP A 46 -0.24 -4.73 1.92
C ASP A 46 -0.23 -4.88 0.38
N VAL A 47 -1.18 -4.24 -0.33
CA VAL A 47 -1.23 -4.31 -1.80
C VAL A 47 -0.08 -3.54 -2.48
N THR A 48 0.55 -2.60 -1.77
CA THR A 48 1.71 -1.86 -2.30
C THR A 48 2.82 -2.82 -2.74
N ARG A 49 3.05 -3.89 -1.95
CA ARG A 49 4.07 -4.89 -2.29
C ARG A 49 3.70 -5.72 -3.52
N ALA A 50 2.43 -6.09 -3.64
CA ALA A 50 1.94 -6.80 -4.83
C ALA A 50 2.10 -5.96 -6.11
N HIS A 51 1.88 -4.64 -6.04
CA HIS A 51 2.16 -3.74 -7.17
C HIS A 51 3.65 -3.62 -7.50
N LEU A 52 4.51 -3.55 -6.48
CA LEU A 52 5.97 -3.51 -6.69
C LEU A 52 6.50 -4.76 -7.36
N ASP A 53 6.04 -5.94 -6.92
CA ASP A 53 6.48 -7.20 -7.49
C ASP A 53 6.00 -7.39 -8.94
N LEU A 54 4.91 -6.69 -9.34
CA LEU A 54 4.44 -6.60 -10.73
C LEU A 54 5.12 -5.48 -11.54
N GLY A 55 6.04 -4.72 -10.94
CA GLY A 55 6.72 -3.59 -11.58
C GLY A 55 5.87 -2.31 -11.70
N ASP A 56 4.68 -2.26 -11.13
CA ASP A 56 3.79 -1.10 -11.18
C ASP A 56 4.09 -0.11 -10.04
N LEU A 57 5.20 0.63 -10.19
CA LEU A 57 5.64 1.65 -9.23
C LEU A 57 4.61 2.76 -9.02
N GLN A 58 3.82 3.06 -10.06
CA GLN A 58 2.82 4.10 -10.02
C GLN A 58 1.62 3.68 -9.15
N ALA A 59 1.12 2.46 -9.31
CA ALA A 59 0.07 1.91 -8.46
C ALA A 59 0.56 1.72 -7.02
N ALA A 60 1.80 1.27 -6.82
CA ALA A 60 2.40 1.15 -5.50
C ALA A 60 2.46 2.51 -4.77
N GLY A 61 2.94 3.57 -5.44
CA GLY A 61 2.97 4.93 -4.89
C GLY A 61 1.57 5.47 -4.57
N ARG A 62 0.61 5.30 -5.48
CA ARG A 62 -0.79 5.72 -5.26
C ARG A 62 -1.44 5.01 -4.08
N ALA A 63 -1.17 3.72 -3.88
CA ALA A 63 -1.71 2.96 -2.75
C ALA A 63 -1.22 3.54 -1.41
N LEU A 64 0.08 3.86 -1.30
CA LEU A 64 0.65 4.49 -0.11
C LEU A 64 0.10 5.89 0.17
N LEU A 65 -0.01 6.73 -0.85
CA LEU A 65 -0.58 8.08 -0.69
C LEU A 65 -2.06 8.02 -0.29
N THR A 66 -2.80 7.06 -0.84
CA THR A 66 -4.20 6.83 -0.47
C THR A 66 -4.29 6.35 0.97
N ALA A 67 -3.40 5.46 1.40
CA ALA A 67 -3.34 5.01 2.79
C ALA A 67 -3.03 6.17 3.75
N ASP A 68 -2.05 7.03 3.45
CA ASP A 68 -1.70 8.17 4.33
C ASP A 68 -2.86 9.15 4.42
N ARG A 69 -3.58 9.39 3.32
CA ARG A 69 -4.78 10.24 3.32
C ARG A 69 -5.93 9.66 4.15
N ILE A 70 -6.09 8.33 4.18
CA ILE A 70 -7.19 7.66 4.91
C ILE A 70 -6.88 7.56 6.40
N ALA A 71 -5.66 7.16 6.76
CA ALA A 71 -5.24 7.01 8.14
C ALA A 71 -3.75 7.37 8.28
N PRO A 72 -3.43 8.67 8.46
CA PRO A 72 -2.04 9.13 8.54
C PRO A 72 -1.26 8.46 9.68
N ALA A 73 -1.90 8.27 10.84
CA ALA A 73 -1.27 7.61 11.99
C ALA A 73 -0.83 6.18 11.66
N GLU A 74 -1.65 5.45 10.91
CA GLU A 74 -1.37 4.07 10.50
C GLU A 74 -0.14 4.01 9.57
N VAL A 75 -0.06 4.92 8.60
CA VAL A 75 1.07 4.95 7.64
C VAL A 75 2.36 5.47 8.29
N ARG A 76 2.26 6.42 9.21
CA ARG A 76 3.43 7.07 9.82
C ARG A 76 4.06 6.25 10.95
N HIS A 77 3.25 5.47 11.67
CA HIS A 77 3.71 4.73 12.84
C HIS A 77 3.86 3.22 12.64
N ARG A 78 3.22 2.61 11.62
CA ARG A 78 3.40 1.17 11.40
C ARG A 78 4.74 0.83 10.74
N PRO A 79 5.45 -0.19 11.24
CA PRO A 79 6.64 -0.73 10.57
C PRO A 79 6.37 -1.22 9.13
N ALA A 80 5.19 -1.80 8.88
CA ALA A 80 4.81 -2.29 7.56
C ALA A 80 4.75 -1.17 6.51
N ALA A 81 4.20 -0.01 6.88
CA ALA A 81 4.13 1.16 6.00
C ALA A 81 5.53 1.72 5.69
N ARG A 82 6.40 1.79 6.71
CA ARG A 82 7.80 2.19 6.52
C ARG A 82 8.54 1.25 5.57
N ALA A 83 8.38 -0.06 5.75
CA ALA A 83 9.00 -1.07 4.88
C ALA A 83 8.50 -0.95 3.43
N ALA A 84 7.20 -0.77 3.23
CA ALA A 84 6.61 -0.56 1.91
C ALA A 84 7.14 0.73 1.25
N LEU A 85 7.19 1.85 1.99
CA LEU A 85 7.73 3.12 1.48
C LEU A 85 9.21 2.99 1.09
N THR A 86 10.04 2.35 1.93
CA THR A 86 11.44 2.07 1.60
C THR A 86 11.57 1.18 0.36
N ALA A 87 10.72 0.18 0.19
CA ALA A 87 10.72 -0.67 -1.00
C ALA A 87 10.38 0.14 -2.27
N VAL A 88 9.39 1.04 -2.21
CA VAL A 88 9.04 1.92 -3.33
C VAL A 88 10.19 2.86 -3.68
N LEU A 89 10.84 3.49 -2.69
CA LEU A 89 11.99 4.38 -2.91
C LEU A 89 13.18 3.67 -3.55
N ARG A 90 13.43 2.41 -3.19
CA ARG A 90 14.53 1.61 -3.75
C ARG A 90 14.26 1.10 -5.15
N ALA A 91 13.00 0.96 -5.54
CA ALA A 91 12.62 0.33 -6.80
C ALA A 91 12.76 1.25 -8.01
N GLY A 92 12.91 2.57 -7.82
CA GLY A 92 13.21 3.49 -8.91
C GLY A 92 12.77 4.93 -8.65
N PRO A 93 12.76 5.79 -9.70
CA PRO A 93 12.29 7.16 -9.59
C PRO A 93 10.84 7.20 -9.10
N THR A 94 10.62 7.75 -7.90
CA THR A 94 9.30 7.82 -7.28
C THR A 94 8.61 9.16 -7.56
N PRO A 95 7.26 9.18 -7.64
CA PRO A 95 6.51 10.44 -7.69
C PRO A 95 6.88 11.37 -6.52
N ALA A 96 6.93 12.69 -6.78
CA ALA A 96 7.34 13.69 -5.79
C ALA A 96 6.56 13.62 -4.47
N ASP A 97 5.27 13.27 -4.54
CA ASP A 97 4.41 13.10 -3.37
C ASP A 97 4.84 11.94 -2.47
N VAL A 98 5.34 10.83 -3.04
CA VAL A 98 5.87 9.69 -2.29
C VAL A 98 7.18 10.08 -1.61
N THR A 99 8.04 10.83 -2.30
CA THR A 99 9.28 11.38 -1.72
C THR A 99 8.98 12.36 -0.58
N ARG A 100 7.93 13.17 -0.72
CA ARG A 100 7.46 14.09 0.33
C ARG A 100 6.99 13.31 1.56
N LEU A 101 6.16 12.28 1.35
CA LEU A 101 5.70 11.40 2.42
C LEU A 101 6.88 10.72 3.14
N ALA A 102 7.89 10.26 2.39
CA ALA A 102 9.12 9.70 2.95
C ALA A 102 9.92 10.70 3.79
N THR A 103 9.94 11.97 3.37
CA THR A 103 10.54 13.05 4.16
C THR A 103 9.78 13.28 5.47
N THR A 104 8.43 13.32 5.42
CA THR A 104 7.58 13.48 6.60
C THR A 104 7.77 12.36 7.63
N ILE A 105 8.03 11.13 7.19
CA ILE A 105 8.22 9.96 8.04
C ILE A 105 9.70 9.78 8.47
N GLY A 106 10.59 10.68 8.03
CA GLY A 106 12.03 10.65 8.34
C GLY A 106 12.80 9.52 7.65
N LEU A 107 12.26 8.97 6.56
CA LEU A 107 12.86 7.89 5.77
C LEU A 107 13.76 8.40 4.64
N ALA A 108 13.48 9.58 4.08
CA ALA A 108 14.26 10.15 2.97
C ALA A 108 15.72 10.51 3.33
N ARG A 109 16.09 10.51 4.62
CA ARG A 109 17.47 10.74 5.09
C ARG A 109 18.36 9.49 5.10
N GLN A 110 17.83 8.31 4.77
CA GLN A 110 18.47 7.01 4.96
C GLN A 110 18.72 6.25 3.65
N CYS A 111 18.58 6.92 2.50
CA CYS A 111 18.85 6.36 1.17
C CYS A 111 19.99 7.13 0.52
#